data_AF-A0A0D1YIV2-F1
#
_entry.id   AF-A0A0D1YIV2-F1
#
_cell.length_a   1.000
_cell.length_b   1.000
_cell.length_c   1.000
_cell.angle_alpha   90.00
_cell.angle_beta   90.00
_cell.angle_gamma   90.00
#
_symmetry.space_group_name_H-M   'P 1'
#
loop_
_entity.id
_entity.type
_entity.pdbx_description
1 polymer ?
#
loop_
_entity_poly.entity_id
_entity_poly.type
_entity_poly.pdbx_seq_one_letter_code
_entity_poly.pdbx_strand_id
1 'polypeptide(L)'
;MDQQLIETVTRLVMEKLKDAENGQSNPVTESKPKQEKRNYGSVKVWDHVGEERAPKSFVSQTASISEQSVRQSKPEDTKGKNPGVDKPRNKEQLAELMKQTPARIGIGRAGLRPKTDAWLSFRFDHAAAVDAVYGTVSEDILKRLNLFSVVTRVNNKQEYILRPDLGRRLGDEAKKTLKERCKHKPKVQIVVSDGLSSQAVEANVEDTYLALKQSLTALGIEMGTPFFVERGRVAVMDDIGEVLEPEVVVLLIGERPGLVSAESLSAYLCYKPRHGTVEADRMVISNIHAGGIPPVEAGAYLGNVVQKILRYEASGVSLVRKEQ
;
A
#
# COMPACT_ATOMS: atom_id res chain seq x y z
N MET A 1 -36.62 2.31 -24.83
CA MET A 1 -36.38 1.64 -23.52
C MET A 1 -37.69 0.99 -23.14
N ASP A 2 -37.72 -0.34 -23.03
CA ASP A 2 -38.95 -1.12 -22.99
C ASP A 2 -39.59 -1.08 -21.59
N GLN A 3 -40.75 -0.42 -21.46
CA GLN A 3 -41.44 -0.22 -20.18
C GLN A 3 -41.84 -1.53 -19.51
N GLN A 4 -42.14 -2.58 -20.29
CA GLN A 4 -42.52 -3.88 -19.75
C GLN A 4 -41.35 -4.58 -19.04
N LEU A 5 -40.13 -4.37 -19.53
CA LEU A 5 -38.92 -4.92 -18.93
C LEU A 5 -38.64 -4.27 -17.57
N ILE A 6 -38.87 -2.96 -17.47
CA ILE A 6 -38.67 -2.19 -16.24
C ILE A 6 -39.67 -2.63 -15.16
N GLU A 7 -40.95 -2.79 -15.50
CA GLU A 7 -41.97 -3.26 -14.54
C GLU A 7 -41.68 -4.69 -14.05
N THR A 8 -41.23 -5.57 -14.94
CA THR A 8 -40.90 -6.96 -14.61
C THR A 8 -39.71 -7.05 -13.65
N VAL A 9 -38.65 -6.27 -13.91
CA VAL A 9 -37.47 -6.20 -13.04
C VAL A 9 -37.82 -5.58 -11.68
N THR A 10 -38.64 -4.53 -11.68
CA THR A 10 -39.06 -3.86 -10.43
C THR A 10 -39.90 -4.79 -9.55
N ARG A 11 -40.78 -5.61 -10.15
CA ARG A 11 -41.57 -6.60 -9.42
C ARG A 11 -40.72 -7.71 -8.81
N LEU A 12 -39.75 -8.23 -9.57
CA LEU A 12 -38.81 -9.27 -9.12
C LEU A 12 -37.93 -8.80 -7.95
N VAL A 13 -37.50 -7.53 -7.97
CA VAL A 13 -36.71 -6.93 -6.87
C VAL A 13 -37.57 -6.74 -5.62
N MET A 14 -38.83 -6.34 -5.77
CA MET A 14 -39.74 -6.17 -4.63
C MET A 14 -40.17 -7.50 -3.98
N GLU A 15 -40.31 -8.58 -4.76
CA GLU A 15 -40.55 -9.92 -4.21
C GLU A 15 -39.35 -10.42 -3.40
N LYS A 16 -38.12 -10.28 -3.92
CA LYS A 16 -36.90 -10.68 -3.19
C LYS A 16 -36.66 -9.90 -1.90
N LEU A 17 -37.06 -8.63 -1.86
CA LEU A 17 -36.96 -7.81 -0.65
C LEU A 17 -37.94 -8.26 0.43
N LYS A 18 -39.15 -8.70 0.04
CA LYS A 18 -40.15 -9.22 0.98
C LYS A 18 -39.76 -10.60 1.55
N ASP A 19 -39.10 -11.43 0.76
CA ASP A 19 -38.60 -12.74 1.22
C ASP A 19 -37.43 -12.61 2.22
N ALA A 20 -36.67 -11.51 2.15
CA ALA A 20 -35.57 -11.23 3.07
C ALA A 20 -36.06 -10.71 4.45
N GLU A 21 -37.26 -10.14 4.53
CA GLU A 21 -37.80 -9.57 5.78
C GLU A 21 -38.58 -10.58 6.64
N ASN A 22 -39.01 -11.73 6.10
CA ASN A 22 -39.88 -12.69 6.80
C ASN A 22 -39.17 -13.95 7.37
N GLY A 23 -37.83 -14.03 7.35
CA GLY A 23 -37.08 -15.18 7.87
C GLY A 23 -36.77 -15.10 9.37
N GLN A 24 -37.67 -15.57 10.25
CA GLN A 24 -37.38 -15.81 11.67
C GLN A 24 -36.87 -17.24 11.94
N SER A 25 -35.67 -17.30 12.53
CA SER A 25 -35.13 -18.24 13.56
C SER A 25 -35.59 -19.71 13.62
N ASN A 26 -34.60 -20.63 13.60
CA ASN A 26 -34.62 -21.84 14.43
C ASN A 26 -33.18 -22.26 14.84
N PRO A 27 -33.00 -22.91 16.01
CA PRO A 27 -31.73 -22.93 16.72
C PRO A 27 -30.80 -24.05 16.27
N VAL A 28 -29.50 -23.75 16.14
CA VAL A 28 -28.43 -24.75 16.00
C VAL A 28 -27.63 -24.77 17.29
N THR A 29 -27.66 -25.93 17.96
CA THR A 29 -26.81 -26.29 19.10
C THR A 29 -25.34 -26.34 18.68
N GLU A 30 -24.53 -25.39 19.14
CA GLU A 30 -23.06 -25.45 19.07
C GLU A 30 -22.46 -25.88 20.41
N SER A 31 -21.68 -26.95 20.37
CA SER A 31 -20.80 -27.41 21.44
C SER A 31 -19.55 -26.52 21.49
N LYS A 32 -19.30 -25.90 22.65
CA LYS A 32 -18.11 -25.05 22.89
C LYS A 32 -16.81 -25.87 22.83
N PRO A 33 -15.77 -25.44 22.10
CA PRO A 33 -14.40 -25.89 22.33
C PRO A 33 -13.84 -25.22 23.61
N LYS A 34 -13.12 -25.99 24.42
CA LYS A 34 -12.41 -25.52 25.62
C LYS A 34 -11.33 -24.50 25.23
N GLN A 35 -11.43 -23.27 25.75
CA GLN A 35 -10.35 -22.28 25.71
C GLN A 35 -9.32 -22.59 26.80
N GLU A 36 -8.09 -22.94 26.41
CA GLU A 36 -6.92 -22.89 27.28
C GLU A 36 -6.50 -21.43 27.51
N LYS A 37 -6.44 -21.01 28.77
CA LYS A 37 -5.93 -19.69 29.17
C LYS A 37 -4.40 -19.68 29.06
N ARG A 38 -3.85 -18.98 28.05
CA ARG A 38 -2.46 -18.53 28.07
C ARG A 38 -2.35 -17.23 28.85
N ASN A 39 -1.66 -17.29 29.98
CA ASN A 39 -1.34 -16.15 30.84
C ASN A 39 -0.25 -15.29 30.18
N TYR A 40 -0.60 -14.09 29.70
CA TYR A 40 0.40 -13.05 29.42
C TYR A 40 0.57 -12.20 30.69
N GLY A 41 1.80 -12.14 31.19
CA GLY A 41 2.14 -11.46 32.44
C GLY A 41 1.78 -9.98 32.43
N SER A 42 1.19 -9.52 33.53
CA SER A 42 0.84 -8.12 33.76
C SER A 42 2.09 -7.25 33.84
N VAL A 43 2.14 -6.20 33.01
CA VAL A 43 3.16 -5.14 33.12
C VAL A 43 2.85 -4.32 34.37
N LYS A 44 3.77 -4.30 35.34
CA LYS A 44 3.68 -3.43 36.52
C LYS A 44 3.78 -1.96 36.09
N VAL A 45 2.69 -1.21 36.25
CA VAL A 45 2.71 0.24 36.23
C VAL A 45 3.28 0.70 37.57
N TRP A 46 4.41 1.40 37.53
CA TRP A 46 5.00 2.02 38.72
C TRP A 46 4.41 3.42 38.89
N ASP A 47 3.56 3.59 39.90
CA ASP A 47 3.06 4.90 40.33
C ASP A 47 4.07 5.55 41.27
N HIS A 48 4.64 6.68 40.85
CA HIS A 48 5.34 7.61 41.73
C HIS A 48 4.38 8.73 42.14
N VAL A 49 3.43 8.43 43.01
CA VAL A 49 2.67 9.45 43.74
C VAL A 49 2.63 9.03 45.21
N GLY A 50 3.22 9.88 46.06
CA GLY A 50 3.30 9.70 47.50
C GLY A 50 1.93 9.62 48.17
N GLU A 51 1.99 9.10 49.39
CA GLU A 51 0.91 8.63 50.26
C GLU A 51 -0.31 9.57 50.48
N GLU A 52 -1.36 8.90 50.94
CA GLU A 52 -2.59 9.40 51.58
C GLU A 52 -3.75 9.88 50.69
N ARG A 53 -4.59 8.92 50.27
CA ARG A 53 -6.05 9.02 50.41
C ARG A 53 -6.69 7.63 50.43
N ALA A 54 -7.39 7.31 51.51
CA ALA A 54 -8.06 6.02 51.71
C ALA A 54 -9.06 5.70 50.58
N PRO A 55 -9.16 4.44 50.13
CA PRO A 55 -10.04 4.07 49.03
C PRO A 55 -11.51 4.09 49.47
N LYS A 56 -12.33 4.91 48.81
CA LYS A 56 -13.78 4.72 48.81
C LYS A 56 -14.09 3.46 48.01
N SER A 57 -14.86 2.55 48.58
CA SER A 57 -15.34 1.34 47.94
C SER A 57 -16.09 1.67 46.64
N PHE A 58 -15.46 1.40 45.51
CA PHE A 58 -16.13 1.42 44.22
C PHE A 58 -16.80 0.07 44.00
N VAL A 59 -18.13 0.06 43.99
CA VAL A 59 -18.93 -1.10 43.58
C VAL A 59 -18.65 -1.31 42.09
N SER A 60 -18.01 -2.43 41.77
CA SER A 60 -17.78 -2.85 40.39
C SER A 60 -19.10 -3.30 39.77
N GLN A 61 -19.80 -2.38 39.10
CA GLN A 61 -20.80 -2.77 38.12
C GLN A 61 -20.07 -3.28 36.88
N THR A 62 -19.90 -4.60 36.78
CA THR A 62 -19.57 -5.26 35.52
C THR A 62 -20.77 -5.13 34.59
N ALA A 63 -20.82 -4.04 33.82
CA ALA A 63 -21.60 -4.00 32.60
C ALA A 63 -20.86 -4.85 31.55
N SER A 64 -21.51 -5.90 31.06
CA SER A 64 -21.08 -6.66 29.90
C SER A 64 -21.01 -5.74 28.69
N ILE A 65 -19.80 -5.36 28.30
CA ILE A 65 -19.56 -4.65 27.03
C ILE A 65 -19.83 -5.68 25.93
N SER A 66 -20.91 -5.48 25.18
CA SER A 66 -21.15 -6.23 23.95
C SER A 66 -20.02 -5.94 22.95
N GLU A 67 -19.49 -6.98 22.32
CA GLU A 67 -18.40 -6.90 21.32
C GLU A 67 -18.74 -6.04 20.09
N GLN A 68 -19.95 -5.49 19.99
CA GLN A 68 -20.40 -4.64 18.91
C GLN A 68 -20.07 -3.15 19.06
N SER A 69 -19.47 -2.69 20.17
CA SER A 69 -19.29 -1.25 20.43
C SER A 69 -17.84 -0.72 20.38
N VAL A 70 -16.86 -1.53 19.98
CA VAL A 70 -15.47 -1.07 19.76
C VAL A 70 -15.07 -1.21 18.29
N ARG A 71 -15.91 -0.70 17.39
CA ARG A 71 -15.42 -0.09 16.16
C ARG A 71 -15.40 1.41 16.41
N GLN A 72 -14.37 1.88 17.12
CA GLN A 72 -14.02 3.29 17.00
C GLN A 72 -13.66 3.50 15.53
N SER A 73 -14.58 4.15 14.82
CA SER A 73 -14.29 4.75 13.53
C SER A 73 -13.00 5.54 13.66
N LYS A 74 -12.19 5.52 12.59
CA LYS A 74 -11.06 6.44 12.40
C LYS A 74 -11.49 7.79 12.98
N PRO A 75 -10.78 8.41 13.95
CA PRO A 75 -11.06 9.81 14.24
C PRO A 75 -11.00 10.49 12.88
N GLU A 76 -12.12 11.07 12.43
CA GLU A 76 -12.28 11.55 11.06
C GLU A 76 -11.00 12.24 10.63
N ASP A 77 -10.53 11.91 9.43
CA ASP A 77 -9.45 12.60 8.75
C ASP A 77 -9.82 14.08 8.72
N THR A 78 -9.45 14.78 9.77
CA THR A 78 -9.66 16.20 9.95
C THR A 78 -8.58 16.89 9.15
N LYS A 79 -8.63 16.67 7.84
CA LYS A 79 -8.07 17.55 6.81
C LYS A 79 -8.79 18.89 6.99
N GLY A 80 -8.31 19.68 7.95
CA GLY A 80 -8.92 20.93 8.38
C GLY A 80 -9.05 21.08 9.90
N LYS A 81 -7.99 20.85 10.69
CA LYS A 81 -7.99 21.25 12.10
C LYS A 81 -7.65 22.74 12.23
N ASN A 82 -8.41 23.41 13.09
CA ASN A 82 -8.07 24.70 13.67
C ASN A 82 -6.59 24.71 14.12
N PRO A 83 -5.89 25.85 13.99
CA PRO A 83 -4.51 25.92 14.42
C PRO A 83 -4.37 25.54 15.90
N GLY A 84 -3.48 24.59 16.20
CA GLY A 84 -3.14 24.21 17.57
C GLY A 84 -2.31 25.28 18.29
N VAL A 85 -1.96 26.38 17.62
CA VAL A 85 -1.33 27.55 18.24
C VAL A 85 -2.38 28.35 19.02
N ASP A 86 -2.19 28.56 20.33
CA ASP A 86 -3.21 29.16 21.20
C ASP A 86 -3.49 30.64 20.88
N LYS A 87 -2.45 31.41 20.54
CA LYS A 87 -2.55 32.84 20.18
C LYS A 87 -1.72 33.12 18.92
N PRO A 88 -2.20 32.72 17.73
CA PRO A 88 -1.48 32.98 16.49
C PRO A 88 -1.52 34.48 16.18
N ARG A 89 -0.39 35.06 15.77
CA ARG A 89 -0.32 36.48 15.38
C ARG A 89 -1.24 36.79 14.19
N ASN A 90 -1.34 35.86 13.24
CA ASN A 90 -2.29 35.91 12.14
C ASN A 90 -2.91 34.51 11.96
N LYS A 91 -4.17 34.37 12.38
CA LYS A 91 -4.87 33.08 12.36
C LYS A 91 -5.21 32.64 10.93
N GLU A 92 -5.62 33.58 10.08
CA GLU A 92 -6.05 33.33 8.70
C GLU A 92 -4.86 32.84 7.86
N GLN A 93 -3.73 33.54 7.96
CA GLN A 93 -2.51 33.16 7.25
C GLN A 93 -1.99 31.79 7.71
N LEU A 94 -2.05 31.49 9.01
CA LEU A 94 -1.63 30.19 9.52
C LEU A 94 -2.53 29.06 8.98
N ALA A 95 -3.84 29.28 8.92
CA ALA A 95 -4.78 28.32 8.36
C ALA A 95 -4.53 28.09 6.85
N GLU A 96 -4.20 29.15 6.11
CA GLU A 96 -3.84 29.05 4.69
C GLU A 96 -2.55 28.23 4.49
N LEU A 97 -1.50 28.52 5.25
CA LEU A 97 -0.25 27.75 5.20
C LEU A 97 -0.48 26.27 5.52
N MET A 98 -1.32 25.96 6.51
CA MET A 98 -1.67 24.59 6.87
C MET A 98 -2.37 23.83 5.75
N LYS A 99 -3.10 24.50 4.85
CA LYS A 99 -3.75 23.86 3.69
C LYS A 99 -2.79 23.56 2.55
N GLN A 100 -1.70 24.32 2.44
CA GLN A 100 -0.73 24.22 1.34
C GLN A 100 0.24 23.04 1.51
N THR A 101 0.26 22.37 2.65
CA THR A 101 1.18 21.26 2.91
C THR A 101 0.53 20.13 3.71
N PRO A 102 0.85 18.87 3.40
CA PRO A 102 0.49 17.73 4.26
C PRO A 102 1.36 17.66 5.53
N ALA A 103 2.42 18.46 5.64
CA ALA A 103 3.26 18.49 6.82
C ALA A 103 2.49 18.99 8.05
N ARG A 104 2.81 18.44 9.23
CA ARG A 104 2.14 18.78 10.51
C ARG A 104 2.63 20.11 11.08
N ILE A 105 2.33 21.20 10.38
CA ILE A 105 2.59 22.56 10.83
C ILE A 105 1.40 23.14 11.61
N GLY A 106 1.61 24.21 12.36
CA GLY A 106 0.53 24.89 13.09
C GLY A 106 -0.04 24.10 14.29
N ILE A 107 0.60 23.01 14.71
CA ILE A 107 0.15 22.14 15.83
C ILE A 107 0.34 22.75 17.23
N GLY A 108 1.05 23.87 17.34
CA GLY A 108 1.35 24.52 18.63
C GLY A 108 2.38 23.75 19.47
N ARG A 109 2.45 24.09 20.77
CA ARG A 109 3.40 23.51 21.73
C ARG A 109 2.91 23.66 23.18
N ALA A 110 3.38 22.78 24.06
CA ALA A 110 3.32 22.91 25.51
C ALA A 110 4.75 23.10 26.02
N GLY A 111 5.13 24.35 26.34
CA GLY A 111 6.53 24.71 26.61
C GLY A 111 7.39 24.48 25.35
N LEU A 112 8.35 23.54 25.45
CA LEU A 112 9.22 23.08 24.36
C LEU A 112 8.79 21.73 23.75
N ARG A 113 7.64 21.19 24.14
CA ARG A 113 7.15 19.87 23.73
C ARG A 113 5.91 19.97 22.82
N PRO A 114 5.64 18.95 21.99
CA PRO A 114 4.36 18.83 21.29
C PRO A 114 3.19 18.83 22.28
N LYS A 115 2.03 19.30 21.84
CA LYS A 115 0.79 19.15 22.59
C LYS A 115 0.36 17.67 22.62
N THR A 116 -0.42 17.31 23.63
CA THR A 116 -0.86 15.92 23.86
C THR A 116 -1.67 15.36 22.69
N ASP A 117 -2.55 16.16 22.10
CA ASP A 117 -3.37 15.79 20.94
C ASP A 117 -2.52 15.52 19.69
N ALA A 118 -1.53 16.38 19.41
CA ALA A 118 -0.58 16.20 18.32
C ALA A 118 0.27 14.94 18.53
N TRP A 119 0.67 14.67 19.78
CA TRP A 119 1.41 13.45 20.14
C TRP A 119 0.58 12.18 19.97
N LEU A 120 -0.68 12.19 20.41
CA LEU A 120 -1.59 11.04 20.27
C LEU A 120 -1.90 10.76 18.79
N SER A 121 -2.18 11.79 18.00
CA SER A 121 -2.36 11.64 16.54
C SER A 121 -1.11 11.06 15.90
N PHE A 122 0.08 11.57 16.23
CA PHE A 122 1.34 11.01 15.73
C PHE A 122 1.47 9.51 16.05
N ARG A 123 1.12 9.09 17.28
CA ARG A 123 1.22 7.68 17.71
C ARG A 123 0.20 6.78 17.01
N PHE A 124 -1.01 7.29 16.78
CA PHE A 124 -2.03 6.59 16.00
C PHE A 124 -1.56 6.34 14.56
N ASP A 125 -1.10 7.39 13.90
CA ASP A 125 -0.61 7.31 12.52
C ASP A 125 0.64 6.42 12.41
N HIS A 126 1.48 6.42 13.45
CA HIS A 126 2.62 5.51 13.52
C HIS A 126 2.20 4.04 13.63
N ALA A 127 1.17 3.72 14.43
CA ALA A 127 0.65 2.36 14.51
C ALA A 127 0.10 1.90 13.16
N ALA A 128 -0.68 2.74 12.48
CA ALA A 128 -1.18 2.45 11.13
C ALA A 128 -0.04 2.22 10.11
N ALA A 129 1.03 3.02 10.18
CA ALA A 129 2.20 2.84 9.32
C ALA A 129 2.93 1.51 9.60
N VAL A 130 2.97 1.05 10.85
CA VAL A 130 3.55 -0.26 11.20
C VAL A 130 2.69 -1.39 10.63
N ASP A 131 1.36 -1.31 10.77
CA ASP A 131 0.44 -2.32 10.24
C ASP A 131 0.57 -2.45 8.70
N ALA A 132 0.74 -1.33 8.00
CA ALA A 132 0.95 -1.32 6.55
C ALA A 132 2.22 -2.08 6.10
N VAL A 133 3.27 -2.12 6.92
CA VAL A 133 4.50 -2.87 6.61
C VAL A 133 4.23 -4.39 6.58
N TYR A 134 3.32 -4.87 7.41
CA TYR A 134 3.02 -6.30 7.53
C TYR A 134 1.83 -6.76 6.67
N GLY A 135 1.19 -5.84 5.94
CA GLY A 135 0.13 -6.16 5.01
C GLY A 135 0.59 -7.05 3.83
N THR A 136 -0.39 -7.75 3.25
CA THR A 136 -0.24 -8.54 2.02
C THR A 136 -1.10 -7.94 0.92
N VAL A 137 -0.75 -8.22 -0.34
CA VAL A 137 -1.57 -7.87 -1.50
C VAL A 137 -2.67 -8.92 -1.66
N SER A 138 -3.89 -8.49 -1.91
CA SER A 138 -5.07 -9.31 -2.15
C SER A 138 -4.91 -10.14 -3.42
N GLU A 139 -5.43 -11.36 -3.42
CA GLU A 139 -5.44 -12.15 -4.65
C GLU A 139 -6.38 -11.57 -5.72
N ASP A 140 -7.37 -10.80 -5.30
CA ASP A 140 -8.41 -10.27 -6.20
C ASP A 140 -7.86 -9.22 -7.16
N ILE A 141 -6.95 -8.35 -6.70
CA ILE A 141 -6.26 -7.41 -7.60
C ILE A 141 -5.34 -8.15 -8.59
N LEU A 142 -4.64 -9.18 -8.12
CA LEU A 142 -3.78 -10.00 -8.99
C LEU A 142 -4.58 -10.72 -10.07
N LYS A 143 -5.75 -11.29 -9.71
CA LYS A 143 -6.66 -11.95 -10.66
C LYS A 143 -7.23 -10.95 -11.67
N ARG A 144 -7.70 -9.78 -11.24
CA ARG A 144 -8.19 -8.71 -12.15
C ARG A 144 -7.14 -8.29 -13.17
N LEU A 145 -5.90 -8.13 -12.73
CA LEU A 145 -4.79 -7.72 -13.59
C LEU A 145 -4.14 -8.89 -14.35
N ASN A 146 -4.64 -10.11 -14.15
CA ASN A 146 -4.12 -11.36 -14.71
C ASN A 146 -2.62 -11.55 -14.41
N LEU A 147 -2.22 -11.25 -13.18
CA LEU A 147 -0.86 -11.40 -12.68
C LEU A 147 -0.75 -12.71 -11.90
N PHE A 148 0.08 -13.63 -12.39
CA PHE A 148 0.49 -14.77 -11.57
C PHE A 148 1.62 -14.35 -10.62
N SER A 149 1.69 -15.00 -9.46
CA SER A 149 2.68 -14.70 -8.43
C SER A 149 3.90 -15.60 -8.54
N VAL A 150 5.07 -15.02 -8.33
CA VAL A 150 6.33 -15.72 -8.06
C VAL A 150 6.96 -15.15 -6.79
N VAL A 151 7.79 -15.94 -6.13
CA VAL A 151 8.40 -15.55 -4.84
C VAL A 151 9.91 -15.40 -5.00
N THR A 152 10.49 -14.44 -4.27
CA THR A 152 11.94 -14.32 -4.12
C THR A 152 12.52 -15.45 -3.25
N ARG A 153 13.80 -15.39 -2.90
CA ARG A 153 14.42 -16.35 -1.95
C ARG A 153 13.97 -16.17 -0.50
N VAL A 154 12.98 -15.32 -0.25
CA VAL A 154 12.55 -14.93 1.08
C VAL A 154 11.40 -15.79 1.56
N ASN A 155 11.56 -16.44 2.72
CA ASN A 155 10.60 -17.40 3.25
C ASN A 155 9.45 -16.77 4.03
N ASN A 156 9.67 -15.63 4.68
CA ASN A 156 8.64 -14.92 5.43
C ASN A 156 8.89 -13.40 5.50
N LYS A 157 7.90 -12.64 5.98
CA LYS A 157 7.96 -11.17 6.04
C LYS A 157 9.03 -10.64 7.00
N GLN A 158 9.34 -11.34 8.10
CA GLN A 158 10.42 -10.92 9.00
C GLN A 158 11.79 -11.03 8.30
N GLU A 159 12.03 -12.13 7.60
CA GLU A 159 13.24 -12.29 6.78
C GLU A 159 13.32 -11.24 5.68
N TYR A 160 12.19 -10.89 5.04
CA TYR A 160 12.16 -9.83 4.02
C TYR A 160 12.68 -8.47 4.53
N ILE A 161 12.35 -8.12 5.78
CA ILE A 161 12.77 -6.88 6.41
C ILE A 161 14.26 -6.91 6.75
N LEU A 162 14.75 -8.03 7.27
CA LEU A 162 16.12 -8.17 7.79
C LEU A 162 17.15 -8.57 6.73
N ARG A 163 16.73 -9.22 5.64
CA ARG A 163 17.58 -9.80 4.60
C ARG A 163 17.25 -9.24 3.21
N PRO A 164 17.62 -7.97 2.94
CA PRO A 164 17.38 -7.36 1.64
C PRO A 164 18.11 -8.08 0.51
N ASP A 165 19.21 -8.77 0.78
CA ASP A 165 19.96 -9.57 -0.18
C ASP A 165 19.14 -10.72 -0.79
N LEU A 166 18.28 -11.37 0.01
CA LEU A 166 17.41 -12.44 -0.47
C LEU A 166 16.24 -11.91 -1.31
N GLY A 167 15.67 -10.77 -0.93
CA GLY A 167 14.59 -10.12 -1.69
C GLY A 167 15.04 -9.54 -3.03
N ARG A 168 16.35 -9.44 -3.28
CA ARG A 168 16.93 -9.06 -4.57
C ARG A 168 17.08 -10.24 -5.54
N ARG A 169 16.79 -11.47 -5.12
CA ARG A 169 17.01 -12.69 -5.90
C ARG A 169 15.73 -13.50 -6.03
N LEU A 170 15.45 -13.98 -7.23
CA LEU A 170 14.33 -14.90 -7.46
C LEU A 170 14.64 -16.27 -6.86
N GLY A 171 13.61 -16.94 -6.33
CA GLY A 171 13.69 -18.36 -5.98
C GLY A 171 13.92 -19.22 -7.22
N ASP A 172 14.50 -20.41 -7.05
CA ASP A 172 14.83 -21.26 -8.21
C ASP A 172 13.57 -21.79 -8.93
N GLU A 173 12.49 -22.03 -8.18
CA GLU A 173 11.17 -22.35 -8.75
C GLU A 173 10.58 -21.15 -9.51
N ALA A 174 10.69 -19.93 -8.97
CA ALA A 174 10.27 -18.72 -9.66
C ALA A 174 10.97 -18.57 -11.01
N LYS A 175 12.29 -18.83 -11.08
CA LYS A 175 13.05 -18.79 -12.34
C LYS A 175 12.53 -19.79 -13.36
N LYS A 176 12.16 -21.01 -12.94
CA LYS A 176 11.57 -22.03 -13.83
C LYS A 176 10.21 -21.57 -14.35
N THR A 177 9.31 -21.15 -13.46
CA THR A 177 7.98 -20.66 -13.81
C THR A 177 8.03 -19.49 -14.80
N LEU A 178 8.96 -18.54 -14.61
CA LEU A 178 9.13 -17.43 -15.55
C LEU A 178 9.58 -17.91 -16.93
N LYS A 179 10.52 -18.86 -17.02
CA LYS A 179 10.96 -19.40 -18.32
C LYS A 179 9.85 -20.12 -19.08
N GLU A 180 8.92 -20.74 -18.36
CA GLU A 180 7.79 -21.49 -18.93
C GLU A 180 6.62 -20.60 -19.34
N ARG A 181 6.28 -19.58 -18.53
CA ARG A 181 5.05 -18.79 -18.72
C ARG A 181 5.27 -17.44 -19.42
N CYS A 182 6.49 -16.90 -19.39
CA CYS A 182 6.78 -15.59 -19.96
C CYS A 182 7.41 -15.70 -21.35
N LYS A 183 7.15 -14.67 -22.18
CA LYS A 183 7.88 -14.47 -23.43
C LYS A 183 9.36 -14.19 -23.14
N HIS A 184 10.24 -14.79 -23.91
CA HIS A 184 11.68 -14.49 -23.91
C HIS A 184 11.96 -13.26 -24.76
N LYS A 185 12.92 -12.44 -24.34
CA LYS A 185 13.38 -11.21 -25.00
C LYS A 185 12.26 -10.22 -25.35
N PRO A 186 11.32 -9.89 -24.43
CA PRO A 186 10.32 -8.88 -24.73
C PRO A 186 10.95 -7.48 -24.78
N LYS A 187 10.38 -6.55 -25.54
CA LYS A 187 10.85 -5.15 -25.51
C LYS A 187 10.67 -4.54 -24.13
N VAL A 188 9.48 -4.70 -23.53
CA VAL A 188 9.19 -4.16 -22.20
C VAL A 188 8.60 -5.25 -21.32
N GLN A 189 9.20 -5.49 -20.16
CA GLN A 189 8.69 -6.38 -19.14
C GLN A 189 8.18 -5.56 -17.96
N ILE A 190 6.86 -5.60 -17.71
CA ILE A 190 6.25 -4.99 -16.53
C ILE A 190 6.20 -6.02 -15.41
N VAL A 191 6.61 -5.60 -14.21
CA VAL A 191 6.65 -6.42 -13.01
C VAL A 191 6.02 -5.62 -11.88
N VAL A 192 5.20 -6.27 -11.06
CA VAL A 192 4.62 -5.66 -9.85
C VAL A 192 5.21 -6.34 -8.63
N SER A 193 5.49 -5.61 -7.56
CA SER A 193 5.89 -6.17 -6.28
C SER A 193 5.26 -5.41 -5.11
N ASP A 194 4.93 -6.12 -4.03
CA ASP A 194 4.48 -5.50 -2.78
C ASP A 194 5.53 -4.55 -2.20
N GLY A 195 6.81 -4.91 -2.31
CA GLY A 195 7.86 -4.12 -1.71
C GLY A 195 7.67 -3.99 -0.20
N LEU A 196 7.77 -2.75 0.30
CA LEU A 196 7.59 -2.45 1.72
C LEU A 196 6.15 -2.06 2.11
N SER A 197 5.26 -1.86 1.13
CA SER A 197 3.87 -1.48 1.38
C SER A 197 2.92 -2.17 0.40
N SER A 198 2.13 -3.14 0.89
CA SER A 198 1.07 -3.73 0.09
C SER A 198 -0.05 -2.73 -0.23
N GLN A 199 -0.32 -1.78 0.68
CA GLN A 199 -1.35 -0.77 0.51
C GLN A 199 -1.06 0.16 -0.69
N ALA A 200 0.21 0.44 -0.98
CA ALA A 200 0.60 1.19 -2.17
C ALA A 200 0.21 0.49 -3.47
N VAL A 201 0.35 -0.84 -3.49
CA VAL A 201 -0.06 -1.67 -4.63
C VAL A 201 -1.58 -1.69 -4.75
N GLU A 202 -2.30 -2.00 -3.67
CA GLU A 202 -3.76 -2.03 -3.65
C GLU A 202 -4.40 -0.72 -4.12
N ALA A 203 -3.87 0.41 -3.68
CA ALA A 203 -4.47 1.71 -3.97
C ALA A 203 -4.18 2.22 -5.39
N ASN A 204 -3.04 1.86 -6.00
CA ASN A 204 -2.55 2.58 -7.18
C ASN A 204 -2.13 1.70 -8.36
N VAL A 205 -1.86 0.40 -8.15
CA VAL A 205 -1.21 -0.40 -9.20
C VAL A 205 -2.13 -0.60 -10.41
N GLU A 206 -3.43 -0.79 -10.19
CA GLU A 206 -4.38 -1.05 -11.27
C GLU A 206 -4.44 0.12 -12.24
N ASP A 207 -4.71 1.32 -11.75
CA ASP A 207 -4.76 2.54 -12.56
C ASP A 207 -3.41 2.82 -13.26
N THR A 208 -2.30 2.68 -12.52
CA THR A 208 -0.95 2.91 -13.07
C THR A 208 -0.64 1.92 -14.19
N TYR A 209 -0.92 0.63 -13.96
CA TYR A 209 -0.63 -0.45 -14.90
C TYR A 209 -1.51 -0.37 -16.15
N LEU A 210 -2.81 -0.12 -16.00
CA LEU A 210 -3.73 -0.01 -17.13
C LEU A 210 -3.39 1.19 -18.01
N ALA A 211 -3.08 2.35 -17.41
CA ALA A 211 -2.64 3.54 -18.13
C ALA A 211 -1.29 3.32 -18.84
N LEU A 212 -0.33 2.67 -18.18
CA LEU A 212 0.96 2.31 -18.80
C LEU A 212 0.77 1.35 -19.98
N LYS A 213 -0.05 0.31 -19.81
CA LYS A 213 -0.36 -0.66 -20.87
C LYS A 213 -0.99 0.03 -22.09
N GLN A 214 -1.93 0.95 -21.86
CA GLN A 214 -2.54 1.75 -22.93
C GLN A 214 -1.50 2.63 -23.64
N SER A 215 -0.65 3.31 -22.87
CA SER A 215 0.43 4.16 -23.41
C SER A 215 1.40 3.37 -24.29
N LEU A 216 1.89 2.21 -23.82
CA LEU A 216 2.77 1.34 -24.61
C LEU A 216 2.10 0.83 -25.89
N THR A 217 0.81 0.50 -25.82
CA THR A 217 0.03 0.03 -26.98
C THR A 217 -0.09 1.15 -28.02
N ALA A 218 -0.40 2.37 -27.61
CA ALA A 218 -0.49 3.53 -28.50
C ALA A 218 0.85 3.86 -29.16
N LEU A 219 1.98 3.60 -28.48
CA LEU A 219 3.33 3.77 -29.00
C LEU A 219 3.83 2.59 -29.86
N GLY A 220 3.03 1.53 -30.03
CA GLY A 220 3.41 0.33 -30.77
C GLY A 220 4.54 -0.48 -30.12
N ILE A 221 4.71 -0.36 -28.79
CA ILE A 221 5.75 -1.05 -28.04
C ILE A 221 5.18 -2.35 -27.48
N GLU A 222 5.75 -3.49 -27.89
CA GLU A 222 5.31 -4.81 -27.42
C GLU A 222 5.68 -5.05 -25.95
N MET A 223 4.71 -5.52 -25.17
CA MET A 223 4.88 -5.92 -23.78
C MET A 223 5.08 -7.45 -23.66
N GLY A 224 5.94 -7.85 -22.72
CA GLY A 224 6.05 -9.23 -22.23
C GLY A 224 4.86 -9.67 -21.39
N THR A 225 4.94 -10.87 -20.82
CA THR A 225 3.90 -11.39 -19.91
C THR A 225 4.09 -10.77 -18.53
N PRO A 226 3.17 -9.92 -18.02
CA PRO A 226 3.32 -9.28 -16.72
C PRO A 226 3.08 -10.28 -15.58
N PHE A 227 3.75 -10.07 -14.45
CA PHE A 227 3.64 -10.94 -13.28
C PHE A 227 3.91 -10.18 -11.98
N PHE A 228 3.53 -10.80 -10.87
CA PHE A 228 3.74 -10.28 -9.53
C PHE A 228 4.91 -11.00 -8.84
N VAL A 229 5.80 -10.25 -8.21
CA VAL A 229 6.91 -10.75 -7.39
C VAL A 229 6.60 -10.45 -5.93
N GLU A 230 6.30 -11.48 -5.18
CA GLU A 230 6.12 -11.37 -3.74
C GLU A 230 7.48 -11.17 -3.06
N ARG A 231 7.57 -10.21 -2.14
CA ARG A 231 8.77 -9.88 -1.35
C ARG A 231 9.95 -9.50 -2.22
N GLY A 232 9.67 -8.71 -3.26
CA GLY A 232 10.67 -8.18 -4.17
C GLY A 232 11.41 -6.96 -3.60
N ARG A 233 12.68 -6.82 -3.97
CA ARG A 233 13.44 -5.57 -3.88
C ARG A 233 13.76 -5.08 -5.29
N VAL A 234 14.10 -3.81 -5.45
CA VAL A 234 14.38 -3.20 -6.76
C VAL A 234 15.35 -4.04 -7.60
N ALA A 235 16.46 -4.51 -7.03
CA ALA A 235 17.44 -5.30 -7.79
C ALA A 235 16.98 -6.70 -8.22
N VAL A 236 15.76 -7.14 -7.88
CA VAL A 236 15.17 -8.35 -8.47
C VAL A 236 15.01 -8.21 -9.99
N MET A 237 14.95 -6.98 -10.50
CA MET A 237 15.00 -6.68 -11.94
C MET A 237 16.22 -7.31 -12.63
N ASP A 238 17.33 -7.49 -11.93
CA ASP A 238 18.56 -8.04 -12.50
C ASP A 238 18.42 -9.55 -12.73
N ASP A 239 17.83 -10.27 -11.76
CA ASP A 239 17.49 -11.70 -11.91
C ASP A 239 16.44 -11.90 -13.01
N ILE A 240 15.45 -11.00 -13.12
CA ILE A 240 14.45 -11.02 -14.20
C ILE A 240 15.12 -10.75 -15.55
N GLY A 241 16.08 -9.81 -15.56
CA GLY A 241 16.97 -9.51 -16.67
C GLY A 241 17.66 -10.76 -17.20
N GLU A 242 18.38 -11.49 -16.33
CA GLU A 242 19.05 -12.75 -16.68
C GLU A 242 18.11 -13.82 -17.21
N VAL A 243 16.89 -13.92 -16.68
CA VAL A 243 15.96 -15.00 -17.01
C VAL A 243 15.19 -14.76 -18.31
N LEU A 244 14.71 -13.53 -18.52
CA LEU A 244 13.81 -13.19 -19.63
C LEU A 244 14.47 -12.30 -20.70
N GLU A 245 15.63 -11.72 -20.41
CA GLU A 245 16.37 -10.82 -21.30
C GLU A 245 15.57 -9.66 -21.93
N PRO A 246 14.72 -8.94 -21.18
CA PRO A 246 13.97 -7.81 -21.71
C PRO A 246 14.88 -6.63 -22.09
N GLU A 247 14.47 -5.82 -23.08
CA GLU A 247 15.17 -4.56 -23.35
C GLU A 247 14.95 -3.54 -22.24
N VAL A 248 13.74 -3.46 -21.68
CA VAL A 248 13.40 -2.60 -20.53
C VAL A 248 12.60 -3.38 -19.50
N VAL A 249 13.00 -3.29 -18.23
CA VAL A 249 12.16 -3.74 -17.10
C VAL A 249 11.53 -2.52 -16.46
N VAL A 250 10.22 -2.57 -16.23
CA VAL A 250 9.47 -1.61 -15.41
C VAL A 250 8.95 -2.34 -14.17
N LEU A 251 9.49 -1.99 -13.00
CA LEU A 251 9.08 -2.55 -11.71
C LEU A 251 8.22 -1.53 -10.96
N LEU A 252 6.93 -1.81 -10.83
CA LEU A 252 6.02 -1.11 -9.93
C LEU A 252 6.14 -1.73 -8.54
N ILE A 253 6.58 -0.97 -7.55
CA ILE A 253 6.89 -1.49 -6.22
C ILE A 253 6.41 -0.54 -5.12
N GLY A 254 5.78 -1.11 -4.08
CA GLY A 254 5.36 -0.36 -2.90
C GLY A 254 6.54 0.19 -2.11
N GLU A 255 6.52 1.49 -1.85
CA GLU A 255 7.56 2.16 -1.08
C GLU A 255 7.47 1.85 0.42
N ARG A 256 8.43 2.37 1.20
CA ARG A 256 8.32 2.33 2.66
C ARG A 256 7.12 3.19 3.10
N PRO A 257 6.21 2.66 3.94
CA PRO A 257 5.12 3.46 4.49
C PRO A 257 5.65 4.70 5.20
N GLY A 258 5.11 5.85 4.81
CA GLY A 258 5.30 7.10 5.53
C GLY A 258 4.36 7.18 6.73
N LEU A 259 4.57 8.18 7.60
CA LEU A 259 3.67 8.42 8.72
C LEU A 259 2.27 8.88 8.26
N VAL A 260 2.19 9.60 7.14
CA VAL A 260 0.95 10.21 6.66
C VAL A 260 0.24 9.34 5.63
N SER A 261 0.99 8.57 4.84
CA SER A 261 0.43 7.70 3.81
C SER A 261 1.30 6.46 3.65
N ALA A 262 0.63 5.32 3.55
CA ALA A 262 1.22 4.03 3.17
C ALA A 262 0.99 3.72 1.69
N GLU A 263 0.39 4.63 0.93
CA GLU A 263 -0.07 4.38 -0.44
C GLU A 263 0.97 4.77 -1.50
N SER A 264 2.18 5.20 -1.13
CA SER A 264 3.18 5.65 -2.10
C SER A 264 3.74 4.48 -2.93
N LEU A 265 3.47 4.48 -4.23
CA LEU A 265 4.03 3.55 -5.21
C LEU A 265 5.22 4.19 -5.94
N SER A 266 6.24 3.40 -6.25
CA SER A 266 7.36 3.78 -7.11
C SER A 266 7.41 2.91 -8.36
N ALA A 267 7.91 3.48 -9.45
CA ALA A 267 8.24 2.78 -10.69
C ALA A 267 9.74 2.87 -10.96
N TYR A 268 10.43 1.74 -10.94
CA TYR A 268 11.84 1.64 -11.32
C TYR A 268 11.97 1.10 -12.75
N LEU A 269 12.78 1.75 -13.57
CA LEU A 269 13.00 1.37 -14.96
C LEU A 269 14.48 1.13 -15.23
N CYS A 270 14.81 0.06 -15.93
CA CYS A 270 16.19 -0.24 -16.29
C CYS A 270 16.27 -0.79 -17.71
N TYR A 271 17.20 -0.28 -18.51
CA TYR A 271 17.57 -0.83 -19.80
C TYR A 271 18.46 -2.05 -19.59
N LYS A 272 18.08 -3.20 -20.17
CA LYS A 272 18.79 -4.48 -20.17
C LYS A 272 19.49 -4.79 -18.82
N PRO A 273 18.75 -4.82 -17.69
CA PRO A 273 19.35 -5.10 -16.39
C PRO A 273 20.03 -6.47 -16.39
N ARG A 274 21.17 -6.57 -15.71
CA ARG A 274 21.99 -7.78 -15.56
C ARG A 274 22.56 -7.82 -14.16
N HIS A 275 23.11 -8.97 -13.77
CA HIS A 275 23.86 -9.03 -12.51
C HIS A 275 25.06 -8.08 -12.56
N GLY A 276 25.11 -7.16 -11.60
CA GLY A 276 26.12 -6.10 -11.57
C GLY A 276 25.63 -4.74 -12.04
N THR A 277 24.38 -4.62 -12.52
CA THR A 277 23.73 -3.33 -12.76
C THR A 277 23.74 -2.51 -11.47
N VAL A 278 24.34 -1.31 -11.54
CA VAL A 278 24.40 -0.40 -10.39
C VAL A 278 23.12 0.42 -10.30
N GLU A 279 22.80 0.92 -9.11
CA GLU A 279 21.54 1.65 -8.90
C GLU A 279 21.44 2.93 -9.75
N ALA A 280 22.58 3.56 -10.05
CA ALA A 280 22.65 4.75 -10.90
C ALA A 280 22.22 4.50 -12.37
N ASP A 281 22.18 3.23 -12.81
CA ASP A 281 21.69 2.85 -14.12
C ASP A 281 20.16 2.70 -14.15
N ARG A 282 19.49 2.73 -13.00
CA ARG A 282 18.03 2.67 -12.91
C ARG A 282 17.45 4.10 -12.93
N MET A 283 16.36 4.27 -13.66
CA MET A 283 15.46 5.42 -13.51
C MET A 283 14.43 5.12 -12.44
N VAL A 284 14.01 6.14 -11.70
CA VAL A 284 12.91 6.03 -10.72
C VAL A 284 11.92 7.17 -10.91
N ILE A 285 10.64 6.83 -10.93
CA ILE A 285 9.53 7.76 -10.72
C ILE A 285 8.85 7.35 -9.41
N SER A 286 8.98 8.19 -8.39
CA SER A 286 8.46 7.91 -7.04
C SER A 286 7.19 8.71 -6.74
N ASN A 287 6.61 8.46 -5.57
CA ASN A 287 5.47 9.23 -5.05
C ASN A 287 4.24 9.17 -5.98
N ILE A 288 3.97 7.99 -6.54
CA ILE A 288 2.76 7.73 -7.31
C ILE A 288 1.64 7.39 -6.31
N HIS A 289 0.76 8.36 -6.07
CA HIS A 289 -0.44 8.27 -5.23
C HIS A 289 -1.29 9.54 -5.39
N ALA A 290 -2.51 9.56 -4.84
CA ALA A 290 -3.44 10.68 -4.98
C ALA A 290 -2.94 12.05 -4.46
N GLY A 291 -1.90 12.08 -3.62
CA GLY A 291 -1.28 13.29 -3.09
C GLY A 291 0.09 13.62 -3.71
N GLY A 292 0.55 12.80 -4.66
CA GLY A 292 1.79 12.98 -5.41
C GLY A 292 1.46 13.02 -6.90
N ILE A 293 2.12 12.19 -7.71
CA ILE A 293 1.73 12.02 -9.11
C ILE A 293 0.51 11.08 -9.16
N PRO A 294 -0.64 11.49 -9.73
CA PRO A 294 -1.80 10.64 -9.85
C PRO A 294 -1.49 9.35 -10.64
N PRO A 295 -1.99 8.17 -10.22
CA PRO A 295 -1.67 6.88 -10.85
C PRO A 295 -1.85 6.82 -12.38
N VAL A 296 -2.95 7.37 -12.89
CA VAL A 296 -3.24 7.40 -14.34
C VAL A 296 -2.22 8.26 -15.09
N GLU A 297 -1.88 9.44 -14.55
CA GLU A 297 -0.87 10.33 -15.14
C GLU A 297 0.52 9.70 -15.10
N ALA A 298 0.86 9.05 -13.99
CA ALA A 298 2.11 8.32 -13.84
C ALA A 298 2.23 7.21 -14.90
N GLY A 299 1.18 6.42 -15.12
CA GLY A 299 1.17 5.37 -16.14
C GLY A 299 1.39 5.92 -17.55
N ALA A 300 0.74 7.02 -17.91
CA ALA A 300 0.94 7.67 -19.19
C ALA A 300 2.38 8.20 -19.36
N TYR A 301 2.90 8.87 -18.32
CA TYR A 301 4.26 9.40 -18.29
C TYR A 301 5.32 8.30 -18.40
N LEU A 302 5.12 7.17 -17.71
CA LEU A 302 6.01 6.01 -17.77
C LEU A 302 6.17 5.48 -19.20
N GLY A 303 5.11 5.46 -20.01
CA GLY A 303 5.21 5.06 -21.41
C GLY A 303 6.16 5.95 -22.24
N ASN A 304 6.15 7.27 -21.99
CA ASN A 304 7.09 8.20 -22.62
C ASN A 304 8.53 7.96 -22.15
N VAL A 305 8.73 7.69 -20.86
CA VAL A 305 10.06 7.35 -20.31
C VAL A 305 10.58 6.06 -20.92
N VAL A 306 9.74 5.03 -21.07
CA VAL A 306 10.11 3.77 -21.73
C VAL A 306 10.51 4.02 -23.19
N GLN A 307 9.75 4.83 -23.93
CA GLN A 307 10.11 5.18 -25.31
C GLN A 307 11.49 5.86 -25.38
N LYS A 308 11.79 6.78 -24.47
CA LYS A 308 13.10 7.44 -24.37
C LYS A 308 14.21 6.43 -24.07
N ILE A 309 14.00 5.54 -23.10
CA ILE A 309 14.96 4.48 -22.76
C ILE A 309 15.28 3.62 -23.98
N LEU A 310 14.26 3.19 -24.73
CA LEU A 310 14.43 2.40 -25.95
C LEU A 310 15.13 3.19 -27.05
N ARG A 311 14.79 4.48 -27.24
CA ARG A 311 15.41 5.34 -28.26
C ARG A 311 16.89 5.58 -28.01
N TYR A 312 17.28 5.83 -26.76
CA TYR A 312 18.66 6.15 -26.39
C TYR A 312 19.47 4.93 -25.93
N GLU A 313 18.84 3.76 -25.83
CA GLU A 313 19.44 2.52 -25.33
C GLU A 313 20.19 2.74 -24.01
N ALA A 314 19.54 3.46 -23.09
CA ALA A 314 20.12 3.85 -21.82
C ALA A 314 19.03 4.15 -20.78
N SER A 315 19.35 3.94 -19.51
CA SER A 315 18.55 4.33 -18.37
C SER A 315 19.43 5.00 -17.30
N GLY A 316 18.82 5.50 -16.24
CA GLY A 316 19.50 6.15 -15.13
C GLY A 316 20.25 7.42 -15.56
N VAL A 317 21.40 7.63 -14.91
CA VAL A 317 22.31 8.76 -15.21
C VAL A 317 22.76 8.76 -16.67
N SER A 318 22.92 7.58 -17.27
CA SER A 318 23.34 7.44 -18.67
C SER A 318 22.29 7.98 -19.65
N LEU A 319 21.00 7.81 -19.37
CA LEU A 319 19.93 8.40 -20.18
C LEU A 319 19.96 9.93 -20.10
N VAL A 320 20.03 10.47 -18.88
CA VAL A 320 20.06 11.93 -18.66
C VAL A 320 21.22 12.59 -19.41
N ARG A 321 22.39 11.94 -19.46
CA ARG A 321 23.56 12.44 -20.21
C ARG A 321 23.39 12.38 -21.72
N LYS A 322 22.65 11.40 -22.25
CA LYS A 322 22.40 11.25 -23.70
C LYS A 322 21.29 12.17 -24.21
N GLU A 323 20.38 12.60 -23.33
CA GLU A 323 19.31 13.55 -23.69
C GLU A 323 19.77 15.02 -23.74
N GLN A 324 20.92 15.33 -23.12
CA GLN A 324 21.55 16.66 -23.14
C GLN A 324 22.30 16.89 -24.46
#